data_AF-A0A2G9MA01-F1
#
_entry.id   AF-A0A2G9MA01-F1
#
_cell.length_a   1.000
_cell.length_b   1.000
_cell.length_c   1.000
_cell.angle_alpha   90.00
_cell.angle_beta   90.00
_cell.angle_gamma   90.00
#
_symmetry.space_group_name_H-M   'P 1'
#
loop_
_entity.id
_entity.type
_entity.pdbx_description
1 polymer ?
#
loop_
_entity_poly.entity_id
_entity_poly.type
_entity_poly.pdbx_seq_one_letter_code
_entity_poly.pdbx_strand_id
1 'polypeptide(L)' 'MNIDITKMSSKGQSVIPKEMRKNFGIGEKFAIIDNGKQLILKRLKDMPRNFEEDKITFLDLYHKDHQ' A
#
# COMPACT_ATOMS: atom_id res chain seq x y z
N MET A 1 17.65 -0.03 -5.38
CA MET A 1 16.91 -0.84 -4.39
C MET A 1 17.14 -0.22 -3.03
N ASN A 2 16.10 0.08 -2.27
CA ASN A 2 16.20 0.73 -0.95
C ASN A 2 15.46 -0.15 0.06
N ILE A 3 16.12 -0.57 1.14
CA ILE A 3 15.61 -1.52 2.14
C ILE A 3 15.89 -0.94 3.53
N ASP A 4 14.92 -1.03 4.42
CA ASP A 4 15.05 -0.58 5.80
C ASP A 4 14.21 -1.48 6.72
N ILE A 5 14.50 -1.47 8.02
CA ILE A 5 13.79 -2.27 9.03
C ILE A 5 13.02 -1.33 9.93
N THR A 6 11.72 -1.57 10.04
CA THR A 6 10.83 -0.81 10.93
C THR A 6 10.14 -1.77 11.90
N LYS A 7 9.62 -1.23 13.00
CA LYS A 7 8.90 -2.01 14.01
C LYS A 7 7.46 -1.52 14.12
N MET A 8 6.59 -2.43 14.53
CA MET A 8 5.23 -2.09 14.90
C MET A 8 5.25 -1.25 16.20
N SER A 9 4.56 -0.13 16.20
CA SER A 9 4.32 0.63 17.43
C SER A 9 3.29 -0.07 18.31
N SER A 10 3.20 0.31 19.58
CA SER A 10 2.16 -0.18 20.50
C SER A 10 0.73 0.13 20.03
N LYS A 11 0.56 1.06 19.10
CA LYS A 11 -0.73 1.42 18.49
C LYS A 11 -1.01 0.67 17.19
N GLY A 12 -0.20 -0.34 16.85
CA GLY A 12 -0.37 -1.10 15.61
C GLY A 12 0.00 -0.31 14.36
N GLN A 13 0.87 0.70 14.48
CA GLN A 13 1.33 1.51 13.34
C GLN A 13 2.78 1.18 13.00
N SER A 14 3.08 1.02 11.72
CA SER A 14 4.45 1.04 11.19
C SER A 14 4.66 2.31 10.38
N VAL A 15 5.87 2.89 10.46
CA VAL A 15 6.21 4.14 9.79
C VAL A 15 7.04 3.82 8.56
N ILE A 16 6.72 4.43 7.41
CA ILE A 16 7.59 4.36 6.24
C ILE A 16 8.80 5.28 6.46
N PRO A 17 10.04 4.80 6.29
CA PRO A 17 11.25 5.60 6.51
C PRO A 17 11.25 6.92 5.75
N LYS A 18 11.87 7.95 6.34
CA LYS A 18 11.86 9.32 5.81
C LYS A 18 12.33 9.40 4.35
N GLU A 19 13.39 8.68 4.01
CA GLU A 19 13.96 8.69 2.65
C GLU A 19 13.02 8.07 1.61
N MET A 20 12.24 7.04 1.99
CA MET A 20 11.26 6.41 1.12
C MET A 20 10.01 7.28 0.95
N ARG A 21 9.66 8.09 1.96
CA ARG A 21 8.51 9.01 1.92
C ARG A 21 8.68 10.19 0.97
N LYS A 22 9.90 10.52 0.55
CA LYS A 22 10.16 11.67 -0.36
C LYS A 22 9.40 11.57 -1.69
N ASN A 23 9.04 10.35 -2.10
CA ASN A 23 8.34 10.08 -3.35
C ASN A 23 6.81 10.04 -3.20
N PHE A 24 6.28 10.37 -2.02
CA PHE A 24 4.84 10.34 -1.73
C PHE A 24 4.28 11.75 -1.59
N GLY A 25 3.13 11.97 -2.22
CA GLY A 25 2.34 13.19 -2.06
C GLY A 25 1.57 13.20 -0.73
N ILE A 26 1.23 14.41 -0.27
CA ILE A 26 0.32 14.57 0.88
C ILE A 26 -1.06 14.01 0.50
N GLY A 27 -1.63 13.19 1.37
CA GLY A 27 -2.93 12.55 1.14
C GLY A 27 -2.91 11.42 0.11
N GLU A 28 -1.73 10.99 -0.33
CA GLU A 28 -1.61 9.88 -1.27
C GLU A 28 -2.19 8.59 -0.68
N LYS A 29 -3.09 7.95 -1.45
CA LYS A 29 -3.74 6.71 -1.05
C LYS A 29 -2.95 5.50 -1.53
N PHE A 30 -2.94 4.46 -0.70
CA PHE A 30 -2.25 3.20 -0.97
C PHE A 30 -3.23 2.04 -0.79
N ALA A 31 -3.11 1.02 -1.64
CA ALA A 31 -3.66 -0.30 -1.35
C ALA A 31 -2.69 -1.04 -0.43
N ILE A 32 -3.22 -1.60 0.65
CA ILE A 32 -2.53 -2.58 1.49
C ILE A 32 -3.10 -3.96 1.13
N ILE A 33 -2.24 -4.83 0.61
CA ILE A 33 -2.61 -6.19 0.19
C ILE A 33 -1.89 -7.15 1.12
N ASP A 34 -2.67 -8.01 1.77
CA ASP A 34 -2.15 -9.15 2.53
C ASP A 34 -2.26 -10.41 1.66
N ASN A 35 -1.12 -11.04 1.39
CA ASN A 35 -1.07 -12.32 0.66
C ASN A 35 -0.62 -13.49 1.56
N GLY A 36 -0.71 -13.31 2.87
CA GLY A 36 -0.37 -14.29 3.90
C GLY A 36 1.12 -14.32 4.27
N LYS A 37 2.03 -14.27 3.29
CA LYS A 37 3.49 -14.28 3.56
C LYS A 37 4.12 -12.89 3.56
N GLN A 38 3.50 -11.94 2.88
CA GLN A 38 3.97 -10.57 2.77
C GLN A 38 2.79 -9.60 2.76
N LEU A 39 3.02 -8.43 3.35
CA LEU A 39 2.18 -7.26 3.14
C LEU A 39 2.78 -6.43 2.01
N ILE A 40 1.97 -6.11 1.01
CA ILE A 40 2.37 -5.30 -0.13
C ILE A 40 1.65 -3.96 -0.03
N LEU A 41 2.42 -2.87 -0.11
CA LEU A 41 1.91 -1.51 -0.20
C LEU A 41 2.06 -1.02 -1.65
N LYS A 42 0.95 -0.73 -2.33
CA LYS A 42 0.95 -0.19 -3.71
C LYS A 42 0.30 1.19 -3.75
N ARG A 43 0.88 2.11 -4.51
CA ARG A 43 0.26 3.43 -4.78
C ARG A 43 -0.97 3.21 -5.66
N LEU A 44 -2.14 3.71 -5.25
CA LEU A 44 -3.36 3.53 -6.05
C LEU A 44 -3.25 4.17 -7.43
N LYS A 45 -2.55 5.31 -7.54
CA LYS A 45 -2.34 6.00 -8.82
C LYS A 45 -1.54 5.20 -9.86
N ASP A 46 -0.74 4.24 -9.41
CA ASP A 46 0.10 3.41 -10.29
C ASP A 46 -0.54 2.04 -10.57
N MET A 47 -1.70 1.75 -9.99
CA MET A 47 -2.36 0.47 -10.25
C MET A 47 -2.89 0.45 -11.70
N PRO A 48 -2.46 -0.53 -12.52
CA PRO A 48 -2.94 -0.65 -13.89
C PRO A 48 -4.43 -1.00 -13.89
N ARG A 49 -5.21 -0.43 -14.83
CA ARG A 49 -6.68 -0.61 -14.94
C ARG A 49 -7.16 -2.06 -15.09
N ASN A 50 -6.27 -2.97 -15.50
CA ASN A 50 -6.54 -4.40 -15.62
C ASN A 50 -5.60 -5.16 -14.69
N PHE A 51 -6.14 -5.63 -13.58
CA PHE A 51 -5.46 -6.41 -12.54
C PHE A 51 -5.40 -7.89 -12.91
N GLU A 52 -4.62 -8.26 -13.91
CA GLU A 52 -4.44 -9.69 -14.23
C GLU A 52 -3.35 -10.37 -13.37
N GLU A 53 -2.39 -9.61 -12.83
CA GLU A 53 -1.27 -10.18 -12.07
C GLU A 53 -1.57 -10.39 -10.58
N ASP A 54 -2.50 -9.64 -10.01
CA ASP A 54 -3.00 -9.80 -8.64
C ASP A 54 -4.52 -9.91 -8.74
N LYS A 55 -5.13 -11.02 -8.32
CA LYS A 55 -6.58 -11.31 -8.43
C LYS A 55 -7.49 -10.38 -7.57
N ILE A 56 -7.24 -9.08 -7.55
CA ILE A 56 -8.00 -8.05 -6.83
C ILE A 56 -8.55 -7.12 -7.89
N THR A 57 -9.87 -7.00 -8.01
CA THR A 57 -10.46 -6.13 -9.03
C THR A 57 -10.56 -4.69 -8.55
N PHE A 58 -10.59 -3.70 -9.48
CA PHE A 58 -10.84 -2.29 -9.14
C PHE A 58 -12.12 -2.09 -8.32
N LEU A 59 -13.12 -2.93 -8.56
CA LEU A 59 -14.41 -2.86 -7.89
C LEU A 59 -14.28 -3.16 -6.39
N ASP A 60 -13.44 -4.13 -6.03
CA ASP A 60 -13.15 -4.48 -4.62
C ASP A 60 -12.49 -3.33 -3.85
N LEU A 61 -11.64 -2.54 -4.54
CA LEU A 61 -10.97 -1.38 -3.96
C LEU A 61 -11.90 -0.17 -3.87
N TYR A 62 -12.69 0.08 -4.92
CA TYR A 62 -13.64 1.18 -4.96
C TYR A 62 -14.69 1.07 -3.85
N HIS A 63 -15.23 -0.12 -3.61
CA HIS A 63 -16.19 -0.33 -2.53
C HIS A 63 -15.59 -0.14 -1.12
N LYS A 64 -14.28 -0.38 -0.94
CA LYS A 64 -13.59 -0.13 0.34
C LYS A 64 -13.25 1.34 0.59
N ASP A 65 -13.00 2.14 -0.44
CA ASP A 65 -12.65 3.56 -0.29
C ASP A 65 -13.88 4.45 0.03
N HIS A 66 -15.09 3.89 -0.15
CA HIS A 66 -16.37 4.59 0.01
C HIS A 66 -17.28 4.00 1.10
N GLN A 67 -16.74 3.20 2.02
CA GLN A 67 -17.37 2.81 3.30
C GLN A 67 -16.74 3.61 4.45
#